data_AF-A0A523HH93-F1
#
_entry.id   AF-A0A523HH93-F1
#
_cell.length_a   1.000
_cell.length_b   1.000
_cell.length_c   1.000
_cell.angle_alpha   90.00
_cell.angle_beta   90.00
_cell.angle_gamma   90.00
#
_symmetry.space_group_name_H-M   'P 1'
#
loop_
_entity.id
_entity.type
_entity.pdbx_description
1 polymer ?
#
loop_
_entity_poly.entity_id
_entity_poly.type
_entity_poly.pdbx_seq_one_letter_code
_entity_poly.pdbx_strand_id
1 'polypeptide(L)'
;MSGFAIAVTAVMVILSFLAGWFSRQNLGKNKIAKAAQLADKLLAEAKAESENYQKEKLLEAKEEIFQLRQNFEKASKDKHAEFQKLEKQLTSRDVNLDRKVDILNKKEHDLKQRDHDVRVKTEMLAKQERELETLLQEESSRLERISGLTSEEAKRIQMENILEK
;
A
#
# COMPACT_ATOMS: atom_id res chain seq x y z
N MET A 1 -5.88 -93.28 -76.03
CA MET A 1 -5.78 -92.99 -74.58
C MET A 1 -5.04 -91.69 -74.26
N SER A 2 -4.07 -91.24 -75.08
CA SER A 2 -3.32 -89.99 -74.87
C SER A 2 -4.17 -88.70 -74.97
N GLY A 3 -5.11 -88.60 -75.91
CA GLY A 3 -5.91 -87.38 -76.11
C GLY A 3 -6.86 -87.01 -74.96
N PHE A 4 -7.46 -87.99 -74.30
CA PHE A 4 -8.35 -87.75 -73.16
C PHE A 4 -7.61 -87.22 -71.92
N ALA A 5 -6.43 -87.77 -71.62
CA ALA A 5 -5.60 -87.31 -70.51
C ALA A 5 -5.15 -85.86 -70.67
N ILE A 6 -4.85 -85.43 -71.90
CA ILE A 6 -4.48 -84.05 -72.23
C ILE A 6 -5.68 -83.10 -72.03
N ALA A 7 -6.88 -83.51 -72.42
CA ALA A 7 -8.09 -82.71 -72.22
C ALA A 7 -8.41 -82.52 -70.72
N VAL A 8 -8.30 -83.57 -69.91
CA VAL A 8 -8.55 -83.52 -68.46
C VAL A 8 -7.54 -82.61 -67.76
N THR A 9 -6.25 -82.71 -68.12
CA THR A 9 -5.20 -81.83 -67.56
C THR A 9 -5.41 -80.37 -67.95
N ALA A 10 -5.79 -80.09 -69.20
CA ALA A 10 -6.10 -78.72 -69.63
C ALA A 10 -7.27 -78.11 -68.84
N VAL A 11 -8.35 -78.87 -68.60
CA VAL A 11 -9.49 -78.39 -67.80
C VAL A 11 -9.08 -78.14 -66.34
N MET A 12 -8.30 -79.02 -65.72
CA MET A 12 -7.79 -78.84 -64.35
C MET A 12 -6.92 -77.59 -64.20
N VAL A 13 -6.06 -77.30 -65.19
CA VAL A 13 -5.24 -76.08 -65.21
C VAL A 13 -6.12 -74.84 -65.33
N ILE A 14 -7.13 -74.86 -66.22
CA ILE A 14 -8.06 -73.73 -66.40
C ILE A 14 -8.86 -73.48 -65.10
N LEU A 15 -9.40 -74.53 -64.47
CA LEU A 15 -10.15 -74.41 -63.22
C LEU A 15 -9.27 -73.88 -62.08
N SER A 16 -8.03 -74.37 -61.96
CA SER A 16 -7.08 -73.91 -60.95
C SER A 16 -6.68 -72.45 -61.16
N PHE A 17 -6.49 -72.05 -62.42
CA PHE A 17 -6.19 -70.65 -62.79
C PHE A 17 -7.37 -69.73 -62.49
N LEU A 18 -8.59 -70.11 -62.84
CA LEU A 18 -9.81 -69.34 -62.56
C LEU A 18 -10.06 -69.22 -61.04
N ALA A 19 -9.89 -70.31 -60.29
CA ALA A 19 -10.02 -70.31 -58.83
C ALA A 19 -8.96 -69.42 -58.18
N GLY A 20 -7.70 -69.49 -58.64
CA GLY A 20 -6.62 -68.62 -58.17
C GLY A 20 -6.86 -67.14 -58.49
N TRP A 21 -7.34 -66.85 -59.70
CA TRP A 21 -7.68 -65.49 -60.13
C TRP A 21 -8.84 -64.90 -59.32
N PHE A 22 -9.92 -65.67 -59.11
CA PHE A 22 -11.06 -65.25 -58.30
C PHE A 22 -10.67 -65.03 -56.83
N SER A 23 -9.89 -65.95 -56.24
CA SER A 23 -9.36 -65.78 -54.88
C SER A 23 -8.52 -64.50 -54.76
N ARG A 24 -7.62 -64.25 -55.71
CA ARG A 24 -6.76 -63.05 -55.71
C ARG A 24 -7.60 -61.77 -55.83
N GLN A 25 -8.62 -61.76 -56.70
CA GLN A 25 -9.49 -60.61 -56.89
C GLN A 25 -10.32 -60.32 -55.63
N ASN A 26 -10.85 -61.34 -54.96
CA ASN A 26 -11.67 -61.17 -53.76
C ASN A 26 -10.83 -60.73 -52.54
N LEU A 27 -9.63 -61.30 -52.37
CA LEU A 27 -8.69 -60.90 -51.31
C LEU A 27 -8.21 -59.45 -51.48
N GLY A 28 -7.96 -59.01 -52.72
CA GLY A 28 -7.59 -57.62 -53.01
C GLY A 28 -8.69 -56.63 -52.63
N LYS A 29 -9.93 -56.90 -53.04
CA LYS A 29 -11.10 -56.07 -52.70
C LYS A 29 -11.33 -55.99 -51.19
N ASN A 30 -11.25 -57.11 -50.48
CA ASN A 30 -11.43 -57.16 -49.03
C ASN A 30 -10.33 -56.40 -48.27
N LYS A 31 -9.08 -56.45 -48.72
CA LYS A 31 -7.98 -55.67 -48.12
C LYS A 31 -8.20 -54.17 -48.30
N ILE A 32 -8.60 -53.73 -49.50
CA ILE A 32 -8.88 -52.32 -49.78
C ILE A 32 -10.08 -51.84 -48.95
N ALA A 33 -11.16 -52.62 -48.89
CA ALA A 33 -12.33 -52.29 -48.08
C ALA A 33 -11.99 -52.16 -46.58
N LYS A 34 -11.19 -53.09 -46.04
CA LYS A 34 -10.72 -53.02 -44.65
C LYS A 34 -9.81 -51.81 -44.42
N ALA A 35 -8.93 -51.48 -45.35
CA ALA A 35 -8.07 -50.30 -45.24
C ALA A 35 -8.87 -49.00 -45.25
N ALA A 36 -9.88 -48.89 -46.12
CA ALA A 36 -10.80 -47.76 -46.16
C ALA A 36 -11.58 -47.63 -44.84
N GLN A 37 -12.14 -48.73 -44.33
CA GLN A 37 -12.86 -48.73 -43.06
C GLN A 37 -11.96 -48.32 -41.87
N LEU A 38 -10.71 -48.76 -41.85
CA LEU A 38 -9.74 -48.35 -40.84
C LEU A 38 -9.38 -46.86 -40.95
N ALA A 39 -9.21 -46.35 -42.17
CA ALA A 39 -8.96 -44.93 -42.40
C ALA A 39 -10.14 -44.07 -41.96
N ASP A 40 -11.37 -44.46 -42.28
CA ASP A 40 -12.59 -43.77 -41.85
C ASP A 40 -12.73 -43.79 -40.32
N LYS A 41 -12.43 -44.93 -39.69
CA LYS A 41 -12.43 -45.06 -38.23
C LYS A 41 -11.39 -44.14 -37.59
N LEU A 42 -10.16 -44.12 -38.11
CA LEU A 42 -9.09 -43.26 -37.61
C LEU A 42 -9.44 -41.76 -37.76
N LEU A 43 -10.05 -41.38 -38.89
CA LEU A 43 -10.51 -40.00 -39.09
C LEU A 43 -11.65 -39.63 -38.14
N ALA A 44 -12.58 -40.55 -37.86
CA ALA A 44 -13.65 -40.31 -36.91
C ALA A 44 -13.11 -40.18 -35.47
N GLU A 45 -12.17 -41.05 -35.08
CA GLU A 45 -11.49 -40.99 -33.77
C GLU A 45 -10.70 -39.69 -33.61
N ALA A 46 -9.89 -39.32 -34.62
CA ALA A 46 -9.12 -38.09 -34.60
C ALA A 46 -10.00 -36.82 -34.51
N LYS A 47 -11.16 -36.82 -35.18
CA LYS A 47 -12.14 -35.72 -35.07
C LYS A 47 -12.73 -35.64 -33.66
N ALA A 48 -13.18 -36.77 -33.12
CA ALA A 48 -13.75 -36.83 -31.77
C ALA A 48 -12.74 -36.42 -30.70
N GLU A 49 -11.49 -36.86 -30.82
CA GLU A 49 -10.41 -36.48 -29.92
C GLU A 49 -10.07 -35.00 -30.03
N SER A 50 -10.01 -34.45 -31.25
CA SER A 50 -9.79 -33.01 -31.45
C SER A 50 -10.91 -32.16 -30.85
N GLU A 51 -12.18 -32.56 -31.03
CA GLU A 51 -13.32 -31.86 -30.43
C GLU A 51 -13.29 -31.93 -28.90
N ASN A 52 -12.93 -33.08 -28.33
CA ASN A 52 -12.80 -33.24 -26.88
C ASN A 52 -11.65 -32.40 -26.34
N TYR A 53 -10.49 -32.41 -27.00
CA TYR A 53 -9.33 -31.60 -26.62
C TYR A 53 -9.66 -30.10 -26.66
N GLN A 54 -10.37 -29.63 -27.68
CA GLN A 54 -10.82 -28.24 -27.76
C GLN A 54 -11.76 -27.87 -26.60
N LYS A 55 -12.71 -28.74 -26.25
CA LYS A 55 -13.63 -28.52 -25.13
C LYS A 55 -12.89 -28.51 -23.79
N GLU A 56 -11.96 -29.43 -23.60
CA GLU A 56 -11.13 -29.51 -22.40
C GLU A 56 -10.30 -28.24 -22.22
N LYS A 57 -9.60 -27.80 -23.28
CA LYS A 57 -8.81 -26.56 -23.24
C LYS A 57 -9.66 -25.31 -23.00
N LEU A 58 -10.87 -25.27 -23.57
CA LEU A 58 -11.80 -24.17 -23.30
C LEU A 58 -12.28 -24.19 -21.83
N LEU A 59 -12.49 -25.38 -21.25
CA LEU A 59 -12.90 -25.51 -19.85
C LEU A 59 -11.76 -25.09 -18.90
N GLU A 60 -10.54 -25.56 -19.16
CA GLU A 60 -9.33 -25.18 -18.42
C GLU A 60 -9.13 -23.66 -18.43
N ALA A 61 -9.22 -23.04 -19.62
CA ALA A 61 -9.12 -21.57 -19.74
C ALA A 61 -10.22 -20.83 -18.95
N LYS A 62 -11.45 -21.36 -18.93
CA LYS A 62 -12.55 -20.78 -18.13
C LYS A 62 -12.29 -20.92 -16.64
N GLU A 63 -11.75 -22.05 -16.20
CA GLU A 63 -11.41 -22.28 -14.80
C GLU A 63 -10.26 -21.36 -14.35
N GLU A 64 -9.21 -21.20 -15.15
CA GLU A 64 -8.14 -20.24 -14.89
C GLU A 64 -8.65 -18.80 -14.78
N ILE A 65 -9.50 -18.37 -15.71
CA ILE A 65 -10.11 -17.03 -15.65
C ILE A 65 -10.96 -16.87 -14.39
N PHE A 66 -11.71 -17.90 -14.01
CA PHE A 66 -12.53 -17.87 -12.79
C PHE A 66 -11.66 -17.75 -11.54
N GLN A 67 -10.59 -18.56 -11.43
CA GLN A 67 -9.63 -18.51 -10.33
C GLN A 67 -8.93 -17.14 -10.27
N LEU A 68 -8.52 -16.59 -11.41
CA LEU A 68 -7.89 -15.28 -11.48
C LEU A 68 -8.85 -14.18 -11.00
N ARG A 69 -10.12 -14.23 -11.40
CA ARG A 69 -11.16 -13.30 -10.92
C ARG A 69 -11.37 -13.41 -9.42
N GLN A 70 -11.49 -14.63 -8.88
CA GLN A 70 -11.67 -14.83 -7.45
C GLN A 70 -10.47 -14.30 -6.64
N ASN A 71 -9.25 -14.55 -7.11
CA ASN A 71 -8.03 -14.04 -6.49
C ASN A 71 -7.96 -12.51 -6.55
N PHE A 72 -8.35 -11.92 -7.68
CA PHE A 72 -8.40 -10.47 -7.85
C PHE A 72 -9.44 -9.83 -6.92
N GLU A 73 -10.65 -10.39 -6.84
CA GLU A 73 -11.71 -9.89 -5.95
C GLU A 73 -11.28 -9.96 -4.49
N LYS A 74 -10.66 -11.07 -4.08
CA LYS A 74 -10.11 -11.22 -2.72
C LYS A 74 -9.03 -10.17 -2.44
N ALA A 75 -8.04 -10.05 -3.32
CA ALA A 75 -6.96 -9.07 -3.17
C ALA A 75 -7.48 -7.62 -3.15
N SER A 76 -8.48 -7.31 -3.97
CA SER A 76 -9.13 -6.00 -3.99
C SER A 76 -9.87 -5.72 -2.68
N LYS A 77 -10.58 -6.71 -2.13
CA LYS A 77 -11.27 -6.59 -0.84
C LYS A 77 -10.30 -6.40 0.31
N ASP A 78 -9.21 -7.15 0.33
CA ASP A 78 -8.17 -7.05 1.36
C ASP A 78 -7.49 -5.68 1.32
N LYS A 79 -7.12 -5.19 0.12
CA LYS A 79 -6.61 -3.83 -0.05
C LYS A 79 -7.61 -2.76 0.38
N HIS A 80 -8.88 -2.92 0.04
CA HIS A 80 -9.91 -1.96 0.44
C HIS A 80 -10.05 -1.90 1.98
N ALA A 81 -10.03 -3.04 2.66
CA ALA A 81 -10.05 -3.10 4.11
C ALA A 81 -8.80 -2.45 4.75
N GLU A 82 -7.62 -2.65 4.15
CA GLU A 82 -6.38 -1.99 4.58
C GLU A 82 -6.48 -0.47 4.43
N PHE A 83 -6.97 0.03 3.30
CA PHE A 83 -7.18 1.46 3.09
C PHE A 83 -8.15 2.06 4.10
N GLN A 84 -9.29 1.43 4.35
CA GLN A 84 -10.25 1.89 5.37
C GLN A 84 -9.63 1.95 6.78
N LYS A 85 -8.76 0.99 7.11
CA LYS A 85 -8.04 1.00 8.39
C LYS A 85 -7.07 2.17 8.48
N LEU A 86 -6.29 2.42 7.43
CA LEU A 86 -5.35 3.54 7.36
C LEU A 86 -6.10 4.88 7.41
N GLU A 87 -7.19 5.02 6.67
CA GLU A 87 -8.04 6.21 6.68
C GLU A 87 -8.56 6.51 8.09
N LYS A 88 -9.10 5.50 8.78
CA LYS A 88 -9.56 5.67 10.17
C LYS A 88 -8.42 6.10 11.13
N GLN A 89 -7.22 5.57 10.93
CA GLN A 89 -6.04 5.97 11.71
C GLN A 89 -5.61 7.41 11.43
N LEU A 90 -5.64 7.83 10.15
CA LEU A 90 -5.33 9.20 9.74
C LEU A 90 -6.36 10.18 10.29
N THR A 91 -7.65 9.92 10.13
CA THR A 91 -8.72 10.76 10.68
C THR A 91 -8.60 10.91 12.20
N SER A 92 -8.25 9.83 12.91
CA SER A 92 -7.99 9.90 14.36
C SER A 92 -6.77 10.77 14.70
N ARG A 93 -5.71 10.71 13.89
CA ARG A 93 -4.52 11.57 14.06
C ARG A 93 -4.86 13.04 13.80
N ASP A 94 -5.63 13.34 12.76
CA ASP A 94 -6.05 14.70 12.43
C ASP A 94 -6.87 15.32 13.56
N VAL A 95 -7.89 14.60 14.07
CA VAL A 95 -8.67 15.06 15.23
C VAL A 95 -7.79 15.30 16.46
N ASN A 96 -6.76 14.46 16.69
CA ASN A 96 -5.84 14.67 17.79
C ASN A 96 -4.89 15.86 17.56
N LEU A 97 -4.49 16.13 16.32
CA LEU A 97 -3.69 17.29 15.95
C LEU A 97 -4.49 18.57 16.14
N ASP A 98 -5.74 18.62 15.68
CA ASP A 98 -6.62 19.78 15.86
C ASP A 98 -6.79 20.12 17.34
N ARG A 99 -7.04 19.11 18.19
CA ARG A 99 -7.11 19.31 19.64
C ARG A 99 -5.81 19.85 20.23
N LYS A 100 -4.65 19.37 19.75
CA LYS A 100 -3.35 19.89 20.19
C LYS A 100 -3.15 21.34 19.76
N VAL A 101 -3.55 21.69 18.55
CA VAL A 101 -3.49 23.06 18.04
C VAL A 101 -4.36 23.97 18.89
N ASP A 102 -5.59 23.58 19.22
CA ASP A 102 -6.47 24.37 20.10
C ASP A 102 -5.86 24.60 21.49
N ILE A 103 -5.26 23.55 22.08
CA ILE A 103 -4.56 23.66 23.37
C ILE A 103 -3.36 24.60 23.27
N LEU A 104 -2.58 24.52 22.19
CA LEU A 104 -1.43 25.39 21.97
C LEU A 104 -1.86 26.84 21.78
N ASN A 105 -2.89 27.11 20.98
CA ASN A 105 -3.43 28.44 20.77
C ASN A 105 -3.92 29.07 22.08
N LYS A 106 -4.61 28.28 22.93
CA LYS A 106 -5.03 28.74 24.26
C LYS A 106 -3.83 29.09 25.14
N LYS A 107 -2.82 28.22 25.19
CA LYS A 107 -1.59 28.49 25.95
C LYS A 107 -0.84 29.72 25.43
N GLU A 108 -0.78 29.91 24.12
CA GLU A 108 -0.15 31.08 23.52
C GLU A 108 -0.88 32.37 23.93
N HIS A 109 -2.21 32.34 23.91
CA HIS A 109 -3.01 33.48 24.38
C HIS A 109 -2.77 33.79 25.86
N ASP A 110 -2.82 32.76 26.72
CA ASP A 110 -2.57 32.89 28.16
C ASP A 110 -1.15 33.45 28.44
N LEU A 111 -0.14 32.98 27.68
CA LEU A 111 1.23 33.48 27.79
C LEU A 111 1.34 34.94 27.34
N LYS A 112 0.71 35.32 26.23
CA LYS A 112 0.70 36.72 25.76
C LYS A 112 0.06 37.65 26.78
N GLN A 113 -1.02 37.21 27.42
CA GLN A 113 -1.68 37.99 28.47
C GLN A 113 -0.76 38.16 29.70
N ARG A 114 -0.11 37.08 30.16
CA ARG A 114 0.85 37.16 31.27
C ARG A 114 2.05 38.05 30.94
N ASP A 115 2.58 37.95 29.73
CA ASP A 115 3.68 38.81 29.27
C ASP A 115 3.28 40.29 29.28
N HIS A 116 2.05 40.59 28.86
CA HIS A 116 1.51 41.94 28.94
C HIS A 116 1.39 42.42 30.39
N ASP A 117 0.80 41.62 31.27
CA ASP A 117 0.64 41.97 32.68
C ASP A 117 1.99 42.20 33.38
N VAL A 118 3.00 41.38 33.07
CA VAL A 118 4.37 41.55 33.59
C VAL A 118 4.96 42.86 33.08
N ARG A 119 4.86 43.17 31.78
CA ARG A 119 5.37 44.44 31.24
C ARG A 119 4.73 45.64 31.93
N VAL A 120 3.41 45.65 32.09
CA VAL A 120 2.68 46.73 32.76
C VAL A 120 3.18 46.88 34.21
N LYS A 121 3.31 45.78 34.95
CA LYS A 121 3.85 45.83 36.32
C LYS A 121 5.28 46.34 36.38
N THR A 122 6.14 45.91 35.46
CA THR A 122 7.53 46.39 35.39
C THR A 122 7.59 47.89 35.10
N GLU A 123 6.76 48.39 34.19
CA GLU A 123 6.67 49.83 33.90
C GLU A 123 6.16 50.63 35.11
N MET A 124 5.15 50.11 35.83
CA MET A 124 4.64 50.72 37.06
C MET A 124 5.70 50.77 38.16
N LEU A 125 6.42 49.67 38.39
CA LEU A 125 7.51 49.61 39.37
C LEU A 125 8.62 50.59 39.02
N ALA A 126 9.04 50.65 37.75
CA ALA A 126 10.07 51.59 37.30
C ALA A 126 9.63 53.07 37.41
N LYS A 127 8.32 53.36 37.43
CA LYS A 127 7.79 54.69 37.72
C LYS A 127 7.84 54.99 39.22
N GLN A 128 7.39 54.04 40.06
CA GLN A 128 7.42 54.17 41.52
C GLN A 128 8.85 54.31 42.06
N GLU A 129 9.81 53.57 41.51
CA GLU A 129 11.23 53.69 41.88
C GLU A 129 11.76 55.11 41.60
N ARG A 130 11.42 55.70 40.45
CA ARG A 130 11.79 57.08 40.10
C ARG A 130 11.15 58.12 41.01
N GLU A 131 9.87 57.93 41.35
CA GLU A 131 9.15 58.80 42.30
C GLU A 131 9.79 58.72 43.70
N LEU A 132 10.14 57.52 44.15
CA LEU A 132 10.80 57.29 45.43
C LEU A 132 12.20 57.92 45.47
N GLU A 133 12.98 57.77 44.40
CA GLU A 133 14.31 58.37 44.28
C GLU A 133 14.24 59.91 44.33
N THR A 134 13.23 60.50 43.67
CA THR A 134 12.97 61.94 43.74
C THR A 134 12.61 62.38 45.16
N LEU A 135 11.70 61.68 45.83
CA LEU A 135 11.31 61.95 47.22
C LEU A 135 12.50 61.83 48.19
N LEU A 136 13.35 60.81 48.01
CA LEU A 136 14.57 60.63 48.83
C LEU A 136 15.57 61.77 48.63
N GLN A 137 15.72 62.29 47.41
CA GLN A 137 16.53 63.48 47.14
C GLN A 137 15.94 64.73 47.81
N GLU A 138 14.62 64.92 47.73
CA GLU A 138 13.95 66.05 48.37
C GLU A 138 14.07 66.01 49.91
N GLU A 139 13.86 64.84 50.52
CA GLU A 139 14.05 64.61 51.96
C GLU A 139 15.49 64.89 52.39
N SER A 140 16.48 64.36 51.65
CA SER A 140 17.90 64.60 51.94
C SER A 140 18.23 66.08 51.88
N SER A 141 17.76 66.80 50.86
CA SER A 141 17.97 68.25 50.73
C SER A 141 17.29 69.05 51.85
N ARG A 142 16.10 68.62 52.29
CA ARG A 142 15.42 69.24 53.45
C ARG A 142 16.18 68.99 54.75
N LEU A 143 16.68 67.78 54.98
CA LEU A 143 17.47 67.44 56.16
C LEU A 143 18.76 68.27 56.21
N GLU A 144 19.49 68.40 55.10
CA GLU A 144 20.68 69.26 55.00
C GLU A 144 20.37 70.73 55.32
N ARG A 145 19.22 71.24 54.85
CA ARG A 145 18.75 72.59 55.18
C ARG A 145 18.43 72.78 56.66
N ILE A 146 17.81 71.78 57.30
CA ILE A 146 17.41 71.86 58.71
C ILE A 146 18.61 71.66 59.64
N SER A 147 19.53 70.75 59.31
CA SER A 147 20.74 70.50 60.07
C SER A 147 21.79 71.60 59.92
N GLY A 148 21.69 72.42 58.87
CA GLY A 148 22.70 73.43 58.52
C GLY A 148 24.05 72.82 58.13
N LEU A 149 24.09 71.52 57.88
CA LEU A 149 25.27 70.72 57.57
C LEU A 149 24.95 69.77 56.42
N THR A 150 25.82 69.73 55.42
CA THR A 150 25.74 68.77 54.31
C THR A 150 25.97 67.33 54.80
N SER A 151 25.49 66.34 54.05
CA SER A 151 25.69 64.91 54.41
C SER A 151 27.18 64.54 54.57
N GLU A 152 28.07 65.13 53.77
CA GLU A 152 29.52 64.97 53.93
C GLU A 152 30.07 65.66 55.18
N GLU A 153 29.56 66.84 55.53
CA GLU A 153 29.96 67.53 56.76
C GLU A 153 29.54 66.76 58.01
N ALA A 154 28.31 66.22 58.03
CA ALA A 154 27.83 65.38 59.13
C ALA A 154 28.67 64.08 59.28
N LYS A 155 29.02 63.42 58.17
CA LYS A 155 29.91 62.24 58.18
C LYS A 155 31.33 62.60 58.67
N ARG A 156 31.88 63.74 58.26
CA ARG A 156 33.18 64.23 58.75
C ARG A 156 33.17 64.43 60.26
N ILE A 157 32.18 65.15 60.79
CA ILE A 157 32.04 65.42 62.22
C ILE A 157 31.90 64.10 63.00
N GLN A 158 31.13 63.13 62.47
CA GLN A 158 30.98 61.84 63.11
C GLN A 158 32.28 61.01 63.09
N MET A 159 33.05 61.08 62.00
CA MET A 159 34.34 60.39 61.89
C MET A 159 35.40 61.02 62.80
N GLU A 160 35.47 62.36 62.88
CA GLU A 160 36.32 63.08 63.83
C GLU A 160 35.97 62.70 65.28
N ASN A 161 34.68 62.67 65.63
CA ASN A 161 34.24 62.28 66.98
C ASN A 161 34.55 60.81 67.34
N ILE A 162 34.70 59.92 66.36
CA ILE A 162 35.11 58.52 66.60
C ILE A 162 36.63 58.40 66.69
N LEU A 163 37.39 59.23 65.98
CA LEU A 163 38.86 59.26 66.00
C LEU A 163 39.44 60.02 67.20
N GLU A 164 38.66 60.91 67.83
CA GLU A 164 39.03 61.61 69.07
C GLU A 164 38.81 60.78 70.36
N LYS A 165 38.35 59.53 70.25
CA LYS A 165 38.32 58.54 71.35
C LYS A 165 39.42 57.50 71.21
#